data_AF-A0A934F9W2-F1
#
_entry.id   AF-A0A934F9W2-F1
#
_cell.length_a   1.000
_cell.length_b   1.000
_cell.length_c   1.000
_cell.angle_alpha   90.00
_cell.angle_beta   90.00
_cell.angle_gamma   90.00
#
_symmetry.space_group_name_H-M   'P 1'
#
loop_
_entity.id
_entity.type
_entity.pdbx_description
1 polymer ?
#
loop_
_entity_poly.entity_id
_entity_poly.type
_entity_poly.pdbx_seq_one_letter_code
_entity_poly.pdbx_strand_id
1 'polypeptide(L)'
;MKKNAFNQYAAGALLLILLYFGADSLWTSVGIDWRETYYPAARAVIAGKNPYEAAPTFRNVPWTLLPLLPLALFSERVSGVLYFIASLALYALTAIQLKASRTALIAFLLSPPVVYGMRMLNVDALVLMGFFLPPQIGLFFVLMKPQMGIAMIPFWMVETWRAGGWKSLLRVFTPAALATILSLALFGPSSIGRSNDLLHSSWNASLWPWAFPIGFALTLLAIRNRRAEQAMAASPFLSPYLAYHSWVSVLAGLMRHDVELVLAVIGMWLVAVIRILGYG
;
A
#
# COMPACT_ATOMS: atom_id res chain seq x y z
N MET A 1 -10.38 -0.73 -39.65
CA MET A 1 -10.17 -1.00 -38.20
C MET A 1 -8.73 -0.82 -37.70
N LYS A 2 -7.66 -0.78 -38.52
CA LYS A 2 -6.26 -0.63 -38.02
C LYS A 2 -5.82 0.79 -37.59
N LYS A 3 -6.50 1.86 -38.05
CA LYS A 3 -6.13 3.26 -37.71
C LYS A 3 -6.30 3.61 -36.22
N ASN A 4 -7.16 2.90 -35.48
CA ASN A 4 -7.39 3.21 -34.06
C ASN A 4 -6.30 2.71 -33.13
N ALA A 5 -5.61 1.61 -33.47
CA ALA A 5 -4.57 1.05 -32.60
C ALA A 5 -3.33 1.97 -32.55
N PHE A 6 -2.90 2.49 -33.70
CA PHE A 6 -1.74 3.39 -33.76
C PHE A 6 -1.94 4.67 -32.92
N ASN A 7 -3.13 5.30 -33.01
CA ASN A 7 -3.46 6.49 -32.24
C ASN A 7 -3.50 6.21 -30.73
N GLN A 8 -3.96 5.02 -30.32
CA GLN A 8 -3.95 4.60 -28.92
C GLN A 8 -2.53 4.39 -28.40
N TYR A 9 -1.64 3.75 -29.17
CA TYR A 9 -0.24 3.58 -28.79
C TYR A 9 0.50 4.91 -28.71
N ALA A 10 0.27 5.81 -29.67
CA ALA A 10 0.87 7.14 -29.67
C ALA A 10 0.42 7.97 -28.47
N ALA A 11 -0.89 7.96 -28.15
CA ALA A 11 -1.42 8.64 -26.97
C ALA A 11 -0.88 8.05 -25.66
N GLY A 12 -0.79 6.72 -25.57
CA GLY A 12 -0.19 6.04 -24.41
C GLY A 12 1.27 6.37 -24.22
N ALA A 13 2.06 6.36 -25.30
CA ALA A 13 3.47 6.76 -25.26
C ALA A 13 3.63 8.22 -24.85
N LEU A 14 2.84 9.13 -25.42
CA LEU A 14 2.85 10.55 -25.05
C LEU A 14 2.50 10.75 -23.57
N LEU A 15 1.48 10.05 -23.06
CA LEU A 15 1.12 10.10 -21.65
C LEU A 15 2.27 9.62 -20.75
N LEU A 16 2.93 8.50 -21.09
CA LEU A 16 4.08 8.01 -20.33
C LEU A 16 5.25 8.99 -20.36
N ILE A 17 5.50 9.64 -21.50
CA ILE A 17 6.52 10.68 -21.64
C ILE A 17 6.18 11.88 -20.75
N LEU A 18 4.94 12.37 -20.78
CA LEU A 18 4.49 13.48 -19.95
C LEU A 18 4.56 13.14 -18.46
N LEU A 19 4.18 11.93 -18.08
CA LEU A 19 4.30 11.44 -16.70
C LEU A 19 5.77 11.36 -16.27
N TYR A 20 6.65 10.87 -17.14
CA TYR A 20 8.08 10.80 -16.85
C TYR A 20 8.68 12.19 -16.62
N PHE A 21 8.54 13.11 -17.58
CA PHE A 21 9.11 14.45 -17.47
C PHE A 21 8.44 15.27 -16.35
N GLY A 22 7.14 15.09 -16.13
CA GLY A 22 6.42 15.70 -15.01
C GLY A 22 6.98 15.23 -13.66
N ALA A 23 7.12 13.92 -13.45
CA ALA A 23 7.68 13.37 -12.23
C ALA A 23 9.16 13.76 -12.04
N ASP A 24 9.95 13.76 -13.12
CA ASP A 24 11.35 14.16 -13.08
C ASP A 24 11.53 15.64 -12.67
N SER A 25 10.65 16.53 -13.16
CA SER A 25 10.68 17.95 -12.78
C SER A 25 10.37 18.19 -11.30
N LEU A 26 9.62 17.28 -10.67
CA LEU A 26 9.24 17.35 -9.26
C LEU A 26 10.21 16.57 -8.35
N TRP A 27 11.23 15.91 -8.90
CA TRP A 27 12.08 14.93 -8.20
C TRP A 27 12.63 15.41 -6.86
N THR A 28 13.08 16.66 -6.80
CA THR A 28 13.65 17.24 -5.56
C THR A 28 12.67 17.23 -4.38
N SER A 29 11.37 17.23 -4.69
CA SER A 29 10.26 17.35 -3.72
C SER A 29 9.44 16.06 -3.54
N VAL A 30 9.81 14.98 -4.23
CA VAL A 30 9.14 13.67 -4.20
C VAL A 30 10.11 12.54 -3.82
N GLY A 31 9.57 11.37 -3.50
CA GLY A 31 10.31 10.14 -3.31
C GLY A 31 11.12 10.05 -2.02
N ILE A 32 10.71 10.73 -0.94
CA ILE A 32 11.44 10.66 0.35
C ILE A 32 11.62 9.20 0.79
N ASP A 33 10.56 8.40 0.79
CA ASP A 33 10.66 7.00 1.23
C ASP A 33 11.46 6.15 0.22
N TRP A 34 11.36 6.43 -1.08
CA TRP A 34 12.23 5.75 -2.04
C TRP A 34 13.71 6.04 -1.76
N ARG A 35 14.08 7.31 -1.62
CA ARG A 35 15.47 7.75 -1.43
C ARG A 35 16.05 7.29 -0.10
N GLU A 36 15.29 7.43 0.97
CA GLU A 36 15.79 7.22 2.33
C GLU A 36 15.58 5.80 2.84
N THR A 37 14.61 5.06 2.27
CA THR A 37 14.20 3.74 2.77
C THR A 37 14.41 2.65 1.74
N TYR A 38 13.69 2.70 0.62
CA TYR A 38 13.57 1.53 -0.25
C TYR A 38 14.74 1.35 -1.21
N TYR A 39 15.25 2.43 -1.81
CA TYR A 39 16.42 2.38 -2.70
C TYR A 39 17.68 1.88 -2.00
N PRO A 40 18.13 2.45 -0.86
CA PRO A 40 19.32 1.96 -0.16
C PRO A 40 19.15 0.52 0.32
N ALA A 41 17.97 0.14 0.81
CA ALA A 41 17.67 -1.24 1.22
C ALA A 41 17.75 -2.21 0.04
N ALA A 42 17.14 -1.88 -1.10
CA ALA A 42 17.19 -2.72 -2.29
C ALA A 42 18.61 -2.86 -2.86
N ARG A 43 19.39 -1.77 -2.88
CA ARG A 43 20.81 -1.79 -3.28
C ARG A 43 21.65 -2.66 -2.34
N ALA A 44 21.36 -2.66 -1.04
CA ALA A 44 22.03 -3.51 -0.07
C ALA A 44 21.78 -4.99 -0.36
N VAL A 45 20.54 -5.38 -0.65
CA VAL A 45 20.20 -6.77 -1.04
C VAL A 45 20.97 -7.19 -2.30
N ILE A 46 21.02 -6.34 -3.33
CA ILE A 46 21.78 -6.61 -4.57
C ILE A 46 23.28 -6.80 -4.26
N ALA A 47 23.82 -6.05 -3.30
CA ALA A 47 25.20 -6.16 -2.86
C ALA A 47 25.46 -7.32 -1.87
N GLY A 48 24.47 -8.17 -1.59
CA GLY A 48 24.57 -9.25 -0.62
C GLY A 48 24.69 -8.79 0.84
N LYS A 49 24.25 -7.56 1.14
CA LYS A 49 24.28 -6.95 2.48
C LYS A 49 22.91 -6.99 3.15
N ASN A 50 22.92 -6.86 4.49
CA ASN A 50 21.70 -6.76 5.28
C ASN A 50 20.96 -5.43 5.00
N PRO A 51 19.70 -5.45 4.48
CA PRO A 51 18.97 -4.23 4.19
C PRO A 51 18.62 -3.40 5.43
N TYR A 52 18.44 -4.03 6.59
CA TYR A 52 18.07 -3.36 7.83
C TYR A 52 19.24 -2.58 8.46
N GLU A 53 20.48 -2.95 8.13
CA GLU A 53 21.68 -2.21 8.54
C GLU A 53 21.99 -1.06 7.58
N ALA A 54 21.81 -1.30 6.28
CA ALA A 54 22.10 -0.30 5.25
C ALA A 54 21.07 0.83 5.16
N ALA A 55 19.81 0.55 5.52
CA ALA A 55 18.72 1.52 5.52
C ALA A 55 17.99 1.50 6.88
N PRO A 56 18.40 2.30 7.87
CA PRO A 56 17.82 2.28 9.22
C PRO A 56 16.32 2.64 9.29
N THR A 57 15.79 3.29 8.24
CA THR A 57 14.37 3.61 8.09
C THR A 57 13.56 2.44 7.51
N PHE A 58 14.21 1.42 6.95
CA PHE A 58 13.56 0.22 6.42
C PHE A 58 13.13 -0.69 7.56
N ARG A 59 11.82 -0.84 7.72
CA ARG A 59 11.18 -1.60 8.81
C ARG A 59 10.16 -2.61 8.31
N ASN A 60 9.96 -2.69 7.00
CA ASN A 60 9.05 -3.64 6.38
C ASN A 60 9.70 -5.04 6.34
N VAL A 61 8.89 -6.07 6.20
CA VAL A 61 9.34 -7.44 5.91
C VAL A 61 10.21 -7.49 4.64
N PRO A 62 11.22 -8.39 4.55
CA PRO A 62 12.29 -8.27 3.55
C PRO A 62 11.79 -8.54 2.12
N TRP A 63 10.73 -9.33 1.96
CA TRP A 63 10.13 -9.58 0.65
C TRP A 63 9.46 -8.33 0.04
N THR A 64 9.27 -7.27 0.83
CA THR A 64 8.91 -5.94 0.33
C THR A 64 9.85 -5.45 -0.76
N LEU A 65 11.13 -5.81 -0.67
CA LEU A 65 12.16 -5.37 -1.60
C LEU A 65 12.14 -6.14 -2.92
N LEU A 66 11.61 -7.37 -2.96
CA LEU A 66 11.61 -8.21 -4.17
C LEU A 66 11.01 -7.53 -5.41
N PRO A 67 9.80 -6.93 -5.36
CA PRO A 67 9.25 -6.21 -6.50
C PRO A 67 10.02 -4.91 -6.83
N LEU A 68 10.85 -4.41 -5.91
CA LEU A 68 11.60 -3.16 -6.06
C LEU A 68 13.03 -3.39 -6.59
N LEU A 69 13.57 -4.62 -6.50
CA LEU A 69 14.92 -4.95 -6.95
C LEU A 69 15.18 -4.58 -8.42
N PRO A 70 14.27 -4.84 -9.38
CA PRO A 70 14.51 -4.46 -10.77
C PRO A 70 14.68 -2.94 -10.95
N LEU A 71 13.98 -2.14 -10.15
CA LEU A 71 14.10 -0.68 -10.20
C LEU A 71 15.44 -0.22 -9.62
N ALA A 72 15.93 -0.85 -8.55
CA ALA A 72 17.20 -0.51 -7.92
C ALA A 72 18.45 -0.82 -8.78
N LEU A 73 18.29 -1.45 -9.95
CA LEU A 73 19.36 -1.60 -10.93
C LEU A 73 19.74 -0.26 -11.59
N PHE A 74 18.79 0.68 -11.67
CA PHE A 74 19.01 2.02 -12.20
C PHE A 74 19.51 2.98 -11.11
N SER A 75 19.86 4.21 -11.50
CA SER A 75 20.17 5.28 -10.53
C SER A 75 18.93 5.62 -9.69
N GLU A 76 19.14 6.16 -8.49
CA GLU A 76 18.08 6.55 -7.55
C GLU A 76 16.98 7.39 -8.20
N ARG A 77 17.37 8.42 -8.97
CA ARG A 77 16.44 9.31 -9.67
C ARG A 77 15.65 8.59 -10.76
N VAL A 78 16.33 7.85 -11.65
CA VAL A 78 15.67 7.14 -12.75
C VAL A 78 14.71 6.09 -12.20
N SER A 79 15.15 5.30 -11.23
CA SER A 79 14.34 4.29 -10.57
C SER A 79 13.16 4.89 -9.82
N GLY A 80 13.32 6.04 -9.17
CA GLY A 80 12.24 6.75 -8.49
C GLY A 80 11.17 7.26 -9.45
N VAL A 81 11.54 7.81 -10.60
CA VAL A 81 10.57 8.21 -11.64
C VAL A 81 9.83 6.99 -12.20
N LEU A 82 10.55 5.89 -12.47
CA LEU A 82 9.91 4.63 -12.88
C LEU A 82 8.97 4.10 -11.80
N TYR A 83 9.36 4.21 -10.53
CA TYR A 83 8.53 3.77 -9.42
C TYR A 83 7.28 4.62 -9.24
N PHE A 84 7.37 5.93 -9.48
CA PHE A 84 6.21 6.83 -9.51
C PHE A 84 5.17 6.38 -10.53
N ILE A 85 5.60 6.12 -11.77
CA ILE A 85 4.72 5.66 -12.86
C ILE A 85 4.13 4.29 -12.51
N ALA A 86 4.96 3.37 -12.02
CA ALA A 86 4.52 2.04 -11.60
C ALA A 86 3.48 2.13 -10.46
N SER A 87 3.69 3.01 -9.48
CA SER A 87 2.78 3.19 -8.35
C SER A 87 1.42 3.72 -8.80
N LEU A 88 1.38 4.71 -9.70
CA LEU A 88 0.14 5.19 -10.29
C LEU A 88 -0.61 4.07 -11.03
N ALA A 89 0.11 3.29 -11.82
CA ALA A 89 -0.46 2.15 -12.55
C ALA A 89 -1.01 1.08 -11.58
N LEU A 90 -0.32 0.78 -10.48
CA LEU A 90 -0.76 -0.16 -9.46
C LEU A 90 -1.98 0.33 -8.67
N TYR A 91 -2.06 1.63 -8.37
CA TYR A 91 -3.27 2.23 -7.78
C TYR A 91 -4.47 2.10 -8.74
N ALA A 92 -4.29 2.44 -10.02
CA ALA A 92 -5.34 2.31 -11.02
C ALA A 92 -5.77 0.85 -11.21
N LEU A 93 -4.79 -0.07 -11.29
CA LEU A 93 -5.03 -1.50 -11.42
C LEU A 93 -5.82 -2.03 -10.22
N THR A 94 -5.41 -1.68 -8.99
CA THR A 94 -6.15 -2.03 -7.77
C THR A 94 -7.60 -1.59 -7.86
N ALA A 95 -7.86 -0.32 -8.20
CA ALA A 95 -9.22 0.19 -8.31
C ALA A 95 -10.05 -0.60 -9.35
N ILE A 96 -9.47 -0.88 -10.52
CA ILE A 96 -10.11 -1.68 -11.57
C ILE A 96 -10.43 -3.10 -11.09
N GLN A 97 -9.48 -3.78 -10.42
CA GLN A 97 -9.65 -5.15 -9.91
C GLN A 97 -10.68 -5.21 -8.77
N LEU A 98 -10.78 -4.15 -7.98
CA LEU A 98 -11.83 -3.96 -6.98
C LEU A 98 -13.16 -3.47 -7.58
N LYS A 99 -13.30 -3.49 -8.92
CA LYS A 99 -14.52 -3.18 -9.67
C LYS A 99 -14.99 -1.74 -9.50
N ALA A 100 -14.07 -0.79 -9.41
CA ALA A 100 -14.38 0.64 -9.41
C ALA A 100 -15.20 1.02 -10.66
N SER A 101 -16.19 1.89 -10.46
CA SER A 101 -16.77 2.65 -11.56
C SER A 101 -15.74 3.65 -12.11
N ARG A 102 -16.05 4.31 -13.23
CA ARG A 102 -15.20 5.39 -13.75
C ARG A 102 -15.09 6.56 -12.76
N THR A 103 -16.21 6.91 -12.13
CA THR A 103 -16.24 7.98 -11.12
C THR A 103 -15.41 7.60 -9.91
N ALA A 104 -15.58 6.38 -9.41
CA ALA A 104 -14.81 5.88 -8.27
C ALA A 104 -13.31 5.82 -8.57
N LEU A 105 -12.92 5.34 -9.77
CA LEU A 105 -11.53 5.31 -10.21
C LEU A 105 -10.90 6.72 -10.21
N ILE A 106 -11.59 7.70 -10.81
CA ILE A 106 -11.10 9.08 -10.86
C ILE A 106 -10.98 9.66 -9.44
N ALA A 107 -12.03 9.52 -8.63
CA ALA A 107 -12.03 10.01 -7.25
C ALA A 107 -10.91 9.37 -6.41
N PHE A 108 -10.70 8.06 -6.55
CA PHE A 108 -9.65 7.34 -5.86
C PHE A 108 -8.25 7.81 -6.28
N LEU A 109 -7.98 7.90 -7.58
CA LEU A 109 -6.67 8.34 -8.09
C LEU A 109 -6.34 9.78 -7.74
N LEU A 110 -7.36 10.64 -7.65
CA LEU A 110 -7.22 12.04 -7.23
C LEU A 110 -7.35 12.22 -5.71
N SER A 111 -7.44 11.14 -4.93
CA SER A 111 -7.58 11.25 -3.48
C SER A 111 -6.30 11.75 -2.83
N PRO A 112 -6.38 12.51 -1.72
CA PRO A 112 -5.18 12.99 -1.03
C PRO A 112 -4.24 11.86 -0.59
N PRO A 113 -4.72 10.70 -0.08
CA PRO A 113 -3.83 9.61 0.28
C PRO A 113 -3.05 9.05 -0.91
N VAL A 114 -3.66 8.92 -2.09
CA VAL A 114 -2.97 8.46 -3.32
C VAL A 114 -1.94 9.49 -3.78
N VAL A 115 -2.33 10.76 -3.88
CA VAL A 115 -1.43 11.84 -4.30
C VAL A 115 -0.24 11.96 -3.34
N TYR A 116 -0.49 11.90 -2.03
CA TYR A 116 0.55 11.94 -1.02
C TYR A 116 1.43 10.69 -1.04
N GLY A 117 0.84 9.50 -1.25
CA GLY A 117 1.58 8.24 -1.38
C GLY A 117 2.50 8.22 -2.59
N MET A 118 2.02 8.74 -3.73
CA MET A 118 2.84 8.93 -4.94
C MET A 118 3.95 9.96 -4.73
N ARG A 119 3.69 11.03 -3.97
CA ARG A 119 4.73 11.97 -3.58
C ARG A 119 5.79 11.31 -2.70
N MET A 120 5.42 10.40 -1.81
CA MET A 120 6.38 9.72 -0.93
C MET A 120 7.13 8.57 -1.61
N LEU A 121 6.53 7.96 -2.63
CA LEU A 121 6.98 6.70 -3.24
C LEU A 121 7.11 5.59 -2.19
N ASN A 122 6.04 5.40 -1.41
CA ASN A 122 5.91 4.31 -0.45
C ASN A 122 5.34 3.04 -1.11
N VAL A 123 5.35 1.91 -0.38
CA VAL A 123 4.88 0.60 -0.86
C VAL A 123 3.37 0.38 -0.76
N ASP A 124 2.60 1.41 -0.44
CA ASP A 124 1.14 1.34 -0.26
C ASP A 124 0.43 0.77 -1.49
N ALA A 125 0.84 1.16 -2.70
CA ALA A 125 0.27 0.64 -3.94
C ALA A 125 0.49 -0.88 -4.09
N LEU A 126 1.64 -1.40 -3.63
CA LEU A 126 1.91 -2.84 -3.61
C LEU A 126 1.04 -3.54 -2.56
N VAL A 127 0.90 -2.95 -1.37
CA VAL A 127 0.07 -3.52 -0.30
C VAL A 127 -1.38 -3.69 -0.76
N LEU A 128 -1.93 -2.70 -1.46
CA LEU A 128 -3.29 -2.76 -2.01
C LEU A 128 -3.49 -3.87 -3.05
N MET A 129 -2.45 -4.25 -3.81
CA MET A 129 -2.52 -5.41 -4.71
C MET A 129 -2.92 -6.68 -3.97
N GLY A 130 -2.50 -6.79 -2.70
CA GLY A 130 -2.85 -7.92 -1.85
C GLY A 130 -4.36 -8.12 -1.65
N PHE A 131 -5.18 -7.08 -1.80
CA PHE A 131 -6.62 -7.13 -1.55
C PHE A 131 -7.42 -7.90 -2.60
N PHE A 132 -6.92 -8.01 -3.83
CA PHE A 132 -7.61 -8.74 -4.90
C PHE A 132 -6.89 -10.02 -5.34
N LEU A 133 -5.65 -10.23 -4.89
CA LEU A 133 -4.93 -11.48 -5.14
C LEU A 133 -5.47 -12.63 -4.29
N PRO A 134 -5.29 -13.89 -4.72
CA PRO A 134 -5.61 -15.05 -3.89
C PRO A 134 -4.92 -14.96 -2.52
N PRO A 135 -5.57 -15.36 -1.40
CA PRO A 135 -5.04 -15.13 -0.04
C PRO A 135 -3.60 -15.61 0.17
N GLN A 136 -3.18 -16.68 -0.49
CA GLN A 136 -1.81 -17.23 -0.42
C GLN A 136 -0.75 -16.23 -0.88
N ILE A 137 -1.08 -15.43 -1.89
CA ILE A 137 -0.21 -14.40 -2.45
C ILE A 137 -0.52 -13.05 -1.78
N GLY A 138 -1.80 -12.75 -1.56
CA GLY A 138 -2.25 -11.51 -0.92
C GLY A 138 -1.66 -11.31 0.47
N LEU A 139 -1.44 -12.39 1.23
CA LEU A 139 -0.77 -12.36 2.53
C LEU A 139 0.63 -11.74 2.46
N PHE A 140 1.42 -12.03 1.43
CA PHE A 140 2.74 -11.42 1.28
C PHE A 140 2.65 -9.91 1.13
N PHE A 141 1.68 -9.41 0.36
CA PHE A 141 1.49 -7.98 0.12
C PHE A 141 0.91 -7.24 1.34
N VAL A 142 -0.10 -7.79 2.02
CA VAL A 142 -0.67 -7.12 3.21
C VAL A 142 0.31 -7.10 4.39
N LEU A 143 1.19 -8.10 4.50
CA LEU A 143 2.24 -8.13 5.51
C LEU A 143 3.39 -7.18 5.22
N MET A 144 3.52 -6.64 3.99
CA MET A 144 4.47 -5.55 3.72
C MET A 144 4.17 -4.36 4.63
N LYS A 145 2.89 -4.09 4.91
CA LYS A 145 2.45 -2.99 5.75
C LYS A 145 1.17 -3.37 6.51
N PRO A 146 1.29 -4.09 7.65
CA PRO A 146 0.13 -4.59 8.39
C PRO A 146 -0.89 -3.50 8.76
N GLN A 147 -0.43 -2.27 8.95
CA GLN A 147 -1.26 -1.10 9.26
C GLN A 147 -2.38 -0.88 8.22
N MET A 148 -2.18 -1.30 6.97
CA MET A 148 -3.16 -1.19 5.90
C MET A 148 -4.03 -2.44 5.73
N GLY A 149 -3.59 -3.61 6.21
CA GLY A 149 -4.23 -4.90 5.87
C GLY A 149 -4.42 -5.88 7.03
N ILE A 150 -4.17 -5.49 8.29
CA ILE A 150 -4.23 -6.40 9.44
C ILE A 150 -5.59 -7.07 9.63
N ALA A 151 -6.70 -6.41 9.30
CA ALA A 151 -8.04 -7.00 9.40
C ALA A 151 -8.33 -8.01 8.28
N MET A 152 -7.58 -7.99 7.16
CA MET A 152 -7.69 -9.00 6.11
C MET A 152 -7.20 -10.37 6.59
N ILE A 153 -6.23 -10.41 7.51
CA ILE A 153 -5.66 -11.64 8.06
C ILE A 153 -6.75 -12.51 8.75
N PRO A 154 -7.47 -12.03 9.78
CA PRO A 154 -8.53 -12.83 10.40
C PRO A 154 -9.71 -13.08 9.45
N PHE A 155 -10.03 -12.15 8.54
CA PHE A 155 -11.04 -12.36 7.52
C PHE A 155 -10.71 -13.57 6.63
N TRP A 156 -9.51 -13.59 6.02
CA TRP A 156 -9.07 -14.71 5.19
C TRP A 156 -8.89 -15.99 5.98
N MET A 157 -8.48 -15.92 7.24
CA MET A 157 -8.38 -17.09 8.11
C MET A 157 -9.75 -17.76 8.26
N VAL A 158 -10.79 -17.00 8.63
CA VAL A 158 -12.14 -17.55 8.81
C VAL A 158 -12.72 -18.04 7.49
N GLU A 159 -12.59 -17.28 6.40
CA GLU A 159 -13.12 -17.71 5.09
C GLU A 159 -12.40 -18.95 4.54
N THR A 160 -11.08 -19.03 4.70
CA THR A 160 -10.30 -20.21 4.28
C THR A 160 -10.65 -21.44 5.11
N TRP A 161 -10.86 -21.27 6.42
CA TRP A 161 -11.34 -22.36 7.28
C TRP A 161 -12.75 -22.82 6.88
N ARG A 162 -13.67 -21.89 6.60
CA ARG A 162 -15.02 -22.22 6.11
C ARG A 162 -14.98 -22.99 4.79
N ALA A 163 -14.03 -22.67 3.92
CA ALA A 163 -13.91 -23.30 2.60
C ALA A 163 -13.34 -24.73 2.65
N GLY A 164 -12.48 -25.07 3.61
CA GLY A 164 -11.86 -26.39 3.64
C GLY A 164 -11.06 -26.74 4.90
N GLY A 165 -11.48 -26.19 6.04
CA GLY A 165 -10.97 -26.50 7.37
C GLY A 165 -9.48 -26.22 7.57
N TRP A 166 -8.88 -26.97 8.49
CA TRP A 166 -7.48 -26.80 8.90
C TRP A 166 -6.48 -27.03 7.77
N LYS A 167 -6.75 -28.00 6.87
CA LYS A 167 -5.87 -28.29 5.72
C LYS A 167 -5.76 -27.08 4.80
N SER A 168 -6.88 -26.40 4.56
CA SER A 168 -6.90 -25.18 3.75
C SER A 168 -6.16 -24.05 4.43
N LEU A 169 -6.35 -23.86 5.75
CA LEU A 169 -5.58 -22.86 6.50
C LEU A 169 -4.08 -23.04 6.37
N LEU A 170 -3.57 -24.26 6.62
CA LEU A 170 -2.14 -24.53 6.52
C LEU A 170 -1.63 -24.25 5.11
N ARG A 171 -2.33 -24.74 4.08
CA ARG A 171 -1.94 -24.46 2.69
C ARG A 171 -1.85 -22.95 2.39
N VAL A 172 -2.74 -22.14 2.97
CA VAL A 172 -2.78 -20.70 2.69
C VAL A 172 -1.78 -19.88 3.50
N PHE A 173 -1.67 -20.15 4.79
CA PHE A 173 -0.89 -19.33 5.70
C PHE A 173 0.55 -19.81 5.87
N THR A 174 0.84 -21.10 5.65
CA THR A 174 2.19 -21.65 5.82
C THR A 174 3.24 -20.94 4.98
N PRO A 175 3.03 -20.59 3.69
CA PRO A 175 4.05 -19.89 2.91
C PRO A 175 4.48 -18.54 3.52
N ALA A 176 3.52 -17.70 3.91
CA ALA A 176 3.80 -16.40 4.52
C ALA A 176 4.37 -16.55 5.94
N ALA A 177 3.90 -17.54 6.72
CA ALA A 177 4.43 -17.84 8.04
C ALA A 177 5.89 -18.31 7.97
N LEU A 178 6.22 -19.22 7.07
CA LEU A 178 7.59 -19.68 6.83
C LEU A 178 8.50 -18.54 6.37
N ALA A 179 8.02 -17.68 5.46
CA ALA A 179 8.78 -16.50 5.04
C ALA A 179 9.05 -15.53 6.20
N THR A 180 8.08 -15.35 7.11
CA THR A 180 8.23 -14.51 8.31
C THR A 180 9.24 -15.12 9.28
N ILE A 181 9.16 -16.43 9.53
CA ILE A 181 10.11 -17.17 10.39
C ILE A 181 11.52 -17.11 9.79
N LEU A 182 11.65 -17.31 8.47
CA LEU A 182 12.93 -17.22 7.78
C LEU A 182 13.51 -15.80 7.84
N SER A 183 12.67 -14.77 7.66
CA SER A 183 13.09 -13.38 7.85
C SER A 183 13.69 -13.15 9.24
N LEU A 184 13.00 -13.65 10.27
CA LEU A 184 13.48 -13.57 11.64
C LEU A 184 14.79 -14.32 11.87
N ALA A 185 14.93 -15.50 11.28
CA ALA A 185 16.14 -16.31 11.40
C ALA A 185 17.34 -15.65 10.70
N LEU A 186 17.13 -15.00 9.56
CA LEU A 186 18.20 -14.39 8.76
C LEU A 186 18.60 -12.99 9.24
N PHE A 187 17.63 -12.19 9.69
CA PHE A 187 17.83 -10.76 9.99
C PHE A 187 17.62 -10.41 11.47
N GLY A 188 17.20 -11.37 12.28
CA GLY A 188 16.89 -11.16 13.70
C GLY A 188 15.67 -10.26 13.92
N PRO A 189 15.51 -9.73 15.15
CA PRO A 189 14.38 -8.85 15.50
C PRO A 189 14.30 -7.55 14.67
N SER A 190 15.39 -7.16 14.00
CA SER A 190 15.42 -5.98 13.13
C SER A 190 14.36 -6.05 12.02
N SER A 191 13.98 -7.26 11.57
CA SER A 191 12.98 -7.45 10.52
C SER A 191 11.52 -7.29 10.96
N ILE A 192 11.25 -7.07 12.26
CA ILE A 192 9.90 -6.80 12.78
C ILE A 192 9.70 -5.30 13.06
N GLY A 193 10.75 -4.49 12.90
CA GLY A 193 10.72 -3.06 13.14
C GLY A 193 10.67 -2.68 14.63
N ARG A 194 11.01 -1.43 14.92
CA ARG A 194 10.90 -0.83 16.26
C ARG A 194 9.70 0.10 16.27
N SER A 195 8.73 -0.14 17.15
CA SER A 195 7.47 0.61 17.20
C SER A 195 7.55 1.91 17.99
N ASN A 196 8.42 2.00 19.00
CA ASN A 196 8.44 3.13 19.94
C ASN A 196 8.66 4.48 19.25
N ASP A 197 9.56 4.55 18.27
CA ASP A 197 9.81 5.81 17.54
C ASP A 197 8.65 6.22 16.63
N LEU A 198 7.81 5.26 16.22
CA LEU A 198 6.73 5.49 15.25
C LEU A 198 5.50 6.11 15.90
N LEU A 199 5.21 5.74 17.15
CA LEU A 199 4.07 6.26 17.91
C LEU A 199 4.16 7.77 18.09
N HIS A 200 5.37 8.29 18.29
CA HIS A 200 5.65 9.71 18.54
C HIS A 200 6.10 10.47 17.28
N SER A 201 6.03 9.85 16.10
CA SER A 201 6.44 10.50 14.86
C SER A 201 5.45 11.60 14.45
N SER A 202 5.96 12.73 13.94
CA SER A 202 5.14 13.87 13.51
C SER A 202 4.24 13.57 12.30
N TRP A 203 4.52 12.49 11.59
CA TRP A 203 3.74 12.01 10.45
C TRP A 203 2.69 10.96 10.84
N ASN A 204 2.68 10.49 12.09
CA ASN A 204 1.68 9.53 12.55
C ASN A 204 0.29 10.16 12.51
N ALA A 205 -0.56 9.63 11.65
CA ALA A 205 -1.95 10.02 11.45
C ALA A 205 -2.92 8.90 11.89
N SER A 206 -2.48 8.01 12.79
CA SER A 206 -3.35 7.02 13.41
C SER A 206 -4.34 7.67 14.37
N LEU A 207 -5.55 7.11 14.41
CA LEU A 207 -6.61 7.47 15.37
C LEU A 207 -6.61 6.54 16.60
N TRP A 208 -5.54 5.78 16.81
CA TRP A 208 -5.38 4.88 17.94
C TRP A 208 -5.29 5.63 19.28
N PRO A 209 -5.86 5.10 20.39
CA PRO A 209 -6.67 3.88 20.48
C PRO A 209 -8.16 4.10 20.20
N TRP A 210 -8.60 5.34 19.98
CA TRP A 210 -10.02 5.72 19.88
C TRP A 210 -10.75 5.09 18.70
N ALA A 211 -10.04 4.82 17.61
CA ALA A 211 -10.56 4.13 16.44
C ALA A 211 -10.68 2.61 16.60
N PHE A 212 -10.04 2.01 17.61
CA PHE A 212 -10.01 0.55 17.76
C PHE A 212 -11.41 -0.10 17.80
N PRO A 213 -12.40 0.42 18.55
CA PRO A 213 -13.75 -0.15 18.54
C PRO A 213 -14.40 -0.17 17.15
N ILE A 214 -14.14 0.85 16.32
CA ILE A 214 -14.64 0.94 14.95
C ILE A 214 -13.98 -0.14 14.09
N GLY A 215 -12.65 -0.22 14.12
CA GLY A 215 -11.90 -1.25 13.36
C GLY A 215 -12.28 -2.67 13.77
N PHE A 216 -12.47 -2.91 15.05
CA PHE A 216 -12.87 -4.21 15.58
C PHE A 216 -14.29 -4.59 15.14
N ALA A 217 -15.25 -3.67 15.28
CA ALA A 217 -16.62 -3.88 14.84
C ALA A 217 -16.70 -4.14 13.33
N LEU A 218 -15.99 -3.37 12.51
CA LEU A 218 -15.93 -3.57 11.06
C LEU A 218 -15.31 -4.92 10.69
N THR A 219 -14.28 -5.37 11.41
CA THR A 219 -13.67 -6.69 11.19
C THR A 219 -14.65 -7.83 11.50
N LEU A 220 -15.39 -7.74 12.62
CA LEU A 220 -16.42 -8.72 12.96
C LEU A 220 -17.56 -8.72 11.94
N LEU A 221 -18.01 -7.54 11.50
CA LEU A 221 -19.02 -7.42 10.46
C LEU A 221 -18.54 -8.00 9.13
N ALA A 222 -17.28 -7.78 8.77
CA ALA A 222 -16.67 -8.37 7.57
C ALA A 222 -16.75 -9.89 7.60
N ILE A 223 -16.36 -10.50 8.72
CA ILE A 223 -16.37 -11.96 8.93
C ILE A 223 -17.81 -12.51 8.96
N ARG A 224 -18.72 -11.82 9.64
CA ARG A 224 -20.13 -12.22 9.75
C ARG A 224 -20.82 -12.17 8.39
N ASN A 225 -20.64 -11.09 7.65
CA ASN A 225 -21.33 -10.81 6.39
C ASN A 225 -20.58 -11.32 5.16
N ARG A 226 -19.37 -11.86 5.35
CA ARG A 226 -18.46 -12.32 4.28
C ARG A 226 -18.14 -11.20 3.26
N ARG A 227 -17.92 -9.99 3.76
CA ARG A 227 -17.61 -8.80 2.96
C ARG A 227 -16.18 -8.36 3.18
N ALA A 228 -15.29 -8.71 2.25
CA ALA A 228 -13.87 -8.38 2.33
C ALA A 228 -13.63 -6.86 2.37
N GLU A 229 -14.50 -6.10 1.70
CA GLU A 229 -14.43 -4.63 1.62
C GLU A 229 -14.44 -3.98 3.01
N GLN A 230 -15.19 -4.56 3.96
CA GLN A 230 -15.25 -4.09 5.35
C GLN A 230 -13.94 -4.37 6.11
N ALA A 231 -13.27 -5.48 5.83
CA ALA A 231 -11.96 -5.80 6.41
C ALA A 231 -10.85 -4.91 5.82
N MET A 232 -10.92 -4.57 4.54
CA MET A 232 -10.00 -3.59 3.92
C MET A 232 -10.11 -2.24 4.65
N ALA A 233 -11.34 -1.76 4.84
CA ALA A 233 -11.59 -0.49 5.52
C ALA A 233 -11.26 -0.51 7.02
N ALA A 234 -11.39 -1.66 7.70
CA ALA A 234 -11.13 -1.79 9.13
C ALA A 234 -9.65 -1.61 9.52
N SER A 235 -8.73 -1.99 8.63
CA SER A 235 -7.31 -2.19 9.00
C SER A 235 -6.62 -0.93 9.57
N PRO A 236 -6.75 0.26 8.96
CA PRO A 236 -6.23 1.52 9.52
C PRO A 236 -6.67 1.83 10.95
N PHE A 237 -7.93 1.52 11.29
CA PHE A 237 -8.51 1.79 12.60
C PHE A 237 -7.97 0.86 13.71
N LEU A 238 -7.34 -0.25 13.33
CA LEU A 238 -6.69 -1.20 14.25
C LEU A 238 -5.20 -0.93 14.44
N SER A 239 -4.63 0.06 13.75
CA SER A 239 -3.19 0.27 13.74
C SER A 239 -2.76 1.37 14.70
N PRO A 240 -1.75 1.14 15.57
CA PRO A 240 -1.29 2.13 16.53
C PRO A 240 -0.45 3.26 15.90
N TYR A 241 0.02 3.07 14.67
CA TYR A 241 0.70 4.09 13.89
C TYR A 241 0.39 3.92 12.41
N LEU A 242 0.15 5.01 11.70
CA LEU A 242 -0.23 4.97 10.29
C LEU A 242 0.10 6.31 9.63
N ALA A 243 0.83 6.30 8.52
CA ALA A 243 1.05 7.51 7.76
C ALA A 243 -0.23 7.95 7.02
N TYR A 244 -0.39 9.25 6.77
CA TYR A 244 -1.60 9.78 6.12
C TYR A 244 -1.91 9.10 4.76
N HIS A 245 -0.90 8.84 3.93
CA HIS A 245 -1.10 8.18 2.63
C HIS A 245 -1.63 6.74 2.77
N SER A 246 -1.39 6.08 3.90
CA SER A 246 -1.81 4.69 4.14
C SER A 246 -3.28 4.54 4.50
N TRP A 247 -3.99 5.66 4.73
CA TRP A 247 -5.46 5.67 4.77
C TRP A 247 -6.11 5.30 3.42
N VAL A 248 -5.33 5.20 2.34
CA VAL A 248 -5.80 4.71 1.04
C VAL A 248 -6.47 3.33 1.10
N SER A 249 -6.15 2.47 2.07
CA SER A 249 -6.84 1.19 2.23
C SER A 249 -8.29 1.32 2.69
N VAL A 250 -8.66 2.41 3.38
CA VAL A 250 -10.07 2.71 3.66
C VAL A 250 -10.83 3.00 2.38
N LEU A 251 -10.25 3.80 1.49
CA LEU A 251 -10.85 4.11 0.20
C LEU A 251 -10.96 2.85 -0.69
N ALA A 252 -10.02 1.92 -0.59
CA ALA A 252 -10.12 0.61 -1.25
C ALA A 252 -11.35 -0.19 -0.81
N GLY A 253 -11.72 -0.13 0.47
CA GLY A 253 -12.97 -0.73 0.98
C GLY A 253 -14.25 -0.04 0.48
N LEU A 254 -14.15 1.18 -0.04
CA LEU A 254 -15.28 1.96 -0.59
C LEU A 254 -15.34 1.92 -2.12
N MET A 255 -14.49 1.13 -2.78
CA MET A 255 -14.31 1.20 -4.24
C MET A 255 -15.58 0.91 -5.06
N ARG A 256 -16.55 0.18 -4.48
CA ARG A 256 -17.82 -0.18 -5.10
C ARG A 256 -18.99 0.71 -4.65
N HIS A 257 -18.69 1.77 -3.91
CA HIS A 257 -19.62 2.68 -3.26
C HIS A 257 -19.27 4.12 -3.66
N ASP A 258 -19.63 4.49 -4.90
CA ASP A 258 -19.21 5.73 -5.56
C ASP A 258 -19.47 6.98 -4.71
N VAL A 259 -20.67 7.10 -4.13
CA VAL A 259 -21.07 8.29 -3.36
C VAL A 259 -20.23 8.39 -2.10
N GLU A 260 -20.12 7.29 -1.34
CA GLU A 260 -19.36 7.21 -0.11
C GLU A 260 -17.87 7.49 -0.36
N LEU A 261 -17.31 6.94 -1.45
CA LEU A 261 -15.93 7.18 -1.85
C LEU A 261 -15.70 8.65 -2.23
N VAL A 262 -16.57 9.24 -3.05
CA VAL A 262 -16.45 10.65 -3.46
C VAL A 262 -16.55 11.58 -2.25
N LEU A 263 -17.51 11.34 -1.36
CA LEU A 263 -17.67 12.13 -0.14
C LEU A 263 -16.45 11.97 0.79
N ALA A 264 -15.91 10.76 0.94
CA ALA A 264 -14.69 10.52 1.70
C ALA A 264 -13.50 11.27 1.10
N VAL A 265 -13.34 11.25 -0.22
CA VAL A 265 -12.27 11.98 -0.93
C VAL A 265 -12.40 13.49 -0.75
N ILE A 266 -13.59 14.05 -0.90
CA ILE A 266 -13.87 15.48 -0.64
C ILE A 266 -13.53 15.83 0.81
N GLY A 267 -14.01 15.03 1.77
CA GLY A 267 -13.71 15.22 3.19
C GLY A 267 -12.21 15.21 3.50
N MET A 268 -11.46 14.28 2.91
CA MET A 268 -10.01 14.22 3.08
C MET A 268 -9.29 15.43 2.46
N TRP A 269 -9.74 15.94 1.30
CA TRP A 269 -9.19 17.17 0.71
C TRP A 269 -9.47 18.39 1.58
N LEU A 270 -10.67 18.50 2.16
CA LEU A 270 -11.00 19.59 3.10
C LEU A 270 -10.04 19.59 4.29
N VAL A 271 -9.78 18.43 4.90
CA VAL A 271 -8.80 18.31 6.00
C VAL A 271 -7.39 18.73 5.54
N ALA A 272 -6.96 18.29 4.34
CA ALA A 272 -5.66 18.66 3.80
C ALA A 272 -5.53 20.18 3.60
N VAL A 273 -6.55 20.84 3.05
CA VAL A 273 -6.59 22.29 2.85
C VAL A 273 -6.58 23.04 4.18
N ILE A 274 -7.41 22.65 5.15
CA ILE A 274 -7.45 23.25 6.49
C ILE A 274 -6.06 23.22 7.13
N ARG A 275 -5.36 22.07 7.02
CA ARG A 275 -4.00 21.92 7.53
C ARG A 275 -2.98 22.80 6.81
N ILE A 276 -3.06 22.92 5.48
CA ILE A 276 -2.18 23.79 4.68
C ILE A 276 -2.37 25.26 5.05
N LEU A 277 -3.61 25.66 5.35
CA LEU A 277 -3.96 27.02 5.75
C LEU A 277 -3.60 27.34 7.22
N GLY A 278 -3.07 26.38 7.98
CA GLY A 278 -2.61 26.59 9.36
C GLY A 278 -3.72 26.63 10.41
N TYR A 279 -4.91 26.11 10.10
CA TYR A 279 -6.05 26.09 11.02
C TYR A 279 -6.13 24.81 11.89
N GLY A 280 -5.05 24.02 11.99
CA GLY A 280 -5.02 22.79 12.77
C GLY A 280 -3.62 22.22 12.99
#